data_AF-A0A640MHZ9-F1
#
_entry.id   AF-A0A640MHZ9-F1
#
_cell.length_a   1.000
_cell.length_b   1.000
_cell.length_c   1.000
_cell.angle_alpha   90.00
_cell.angle_beta   90.00
_cell.angle_gamma   90.00
#
_symmetry.space_group_name_H-M   'P 1'
#
loop_
_entity.id
_entity.type
_entity.pdbx_description
1 polymer ?
#
loop_
_entity_poly.entity_id
_entity_poly.type
_entity_poly.pdbx_seq_one_letter_code
_entity_poly.pdbx_strand_id
1 'polypeptide(L)'
;MIDQEQFLDNYFKQYDDLFSDEFKSRHPQIVTEYIKTRQACYKIIQDATSQNFLMKMREILLHDAYLQDLTFFADNEKMMDADEETITICTEGSKVYYKELLNNQLVKRDSDMLLLELMRKYD
;
A
#
# COMPACT_ATOMS: atom_id res chain seq x y z
N MET A 1 3.16 -2.54 24.32
CA MET A 1 2.14 -2.92 23.32
C MET A 1 2.01 -1.74 22.38
N ILE A 2 2.57 -1.82 21.16
CA ILE A 2 2.41 -0.72 20.20
C ILE A 2 0.94 -0.70 19.79
N ASP A 3 0.28 0.43 20.04
CA ASP A 3 -1.08 0.70 19.61
C ASP A 3 -1.16 0.53 18.08
N GLN A 4 -2.09 -0.30 17.60
CA GLN A 4 -2.21 -0.61 16.18
C GLN A 4 -2.49 0.65 15.37
N GLU A 5 -3.22 1.61 15.93
CA GLU A 5 -3.48 2.90 15.28
C GLU A 5 -2.19 3.72 15.17
N GLN A 6 -1.39 3.77 16.23
CA GLN A 6 -0.12 4.50 16.23
C GLN A 6 0.92 3.89 15.27
N PHE A 7 0.93 2.57 15.11
CA PHE A 7 1.76 1.92 14.10
C PHE A 7 1.35 2.35 12.67
N LEU A 8 0.04 2.34 12.39
CA LEU A 8 -0.46 2.73 11.08
C LEU A 8 -0.25 4.22 10.79
N ASP A 9 -0.46 5.09 11.78
CA ASP A 9 -0.18 6.51 11.63
C ASP A 9 1.29 6.76 11.29
N ASN A 10 2.21 6.05 11.96
CA ASN A 10 3.64 6.15 11.65
C ASN A 10 3.98 5.62 10.25
N TYR A 11 3.34 4.52 9.83
CA TYR A 11 3.49 3.98 8.48
C TYR A 11 2.99 4.96 7.42
N PHE A 12 1.83 5.58 7.64
CA PHE A 12 1.22 6.50 6.68
C PHE A 12 1.91 7.87 6.60
N LYS A 13 2.66 8.26 7.64
CA LYS A 13 3.31 9.57 7.71
C LYS A 13 4.14 9.91 6.47
N GLN A 14 4.91 8.96 5.93
CA GLN A 14 5.72 9.20 4.73
C GLN A 14 4.87 9.49 3.49
N TYR A 15 3.68 8.88 3.40
CA TYR A 15 2.74 9.10 2.31
C TYR A 15 1.94 10.39 2.52
N ASP A 16 1.58 10.72 3.76
CA ASP A 16 0.89 11.98 4.10
C ASP A 16 1.74 13.20 3.71
N ASP A 17 3.06 13.14 3.91
CA ASP A 17 3.98 14.20 3.50
C ASP A 17 4.04 14.33 1.97
N LEU A 18 4.00 13.22 1.23
CA LEU A 18 4.03 13.19 -0.23
C LEU A 18 2.71 13.67 -0.86
N PHE A 19 1.57 13.18 -0.36
CA PHE A 19 0.22 13.51 -0.85
C PHE A 19 -0.36 14.76 -0.16
N SER A 20 0.48 15.76 0.05
CA SER A 20 0.14 17.04 0.70
C SER A 20 -0.91 17.85 -0.07
N ASP A 21 -1.41 18.94 0.55
CA ASP A 21 -2.36 19.87 -0.08
C ASP A 21 -1.82 20.47 -1.39
N GLU A 22 -0.50 20.65 -1.51
CA GLU A 22 0.14 21.12 -2.73
C GLU A 22 0.00 20.09 -3.86
N PHE A 23 0.27 18.81 -3.59
CA PHE A 23 0.07 17.73 -4.56
C PHE A 23 -1.40 17.59 -4.94
N LYS A 24 -2.30 17.67 -3.95
CA LYS A 24 -3.77 17.62 -4.15
C LYS A 24 -4.28 18.68 -5.11
N SER A 25 -3.69 19.87 -5.11
CA SER A 25 -4.10 20.95 -6.02
C SER A 25 -3.87 20.61 -7.50
N ARG A 26 -2.90 19.73 -7.78
CA ARG A 26 -2.52 19.30 -9.13
C ARG A 26 -3.16 17.97 -9.51
N HIS A 27 -3.21 17.02 -8.56
CA HIS A 27 -3.65 15.64 -8.77
C HIS A 27 -4.71 15.23 -7.74
N PRO A 28 -5.91 15.84 -7.76
CA PRO A 28 -6.93 15.63 -6.74
C PRO A 28 -7.48 14.19 -6.73
N GLN A 29 -7.49 13.49 -7.87
CA GLN A 29 -7.99 12.12 -7.93
C GLN A 29 -6.98 11.14 -7.34
N ILE A 30 -5.68 11.36 -7.55
CA ILE A 30 -4.61 10.55 -6.95
C ILE A 30 -4.66 10.65 -5.42
N VAL A 31 -4.78 11.87 -4.88
CA VAL A 31 -4.92 12.06 -3.43
C VAL A 31 -6.20 11.42 -2.90
N THR A 32 -7.28 11.41 -3.69
CA THR A 32 -8.51 10.70 -3.33
C THR A 32 -8.29 9.20 -3.21
N GLU A 33 -7.57 8.58 -4.15
CA GLU A 33 -7.24 7.15 -4.11
C GLU A 33 -6.28 6.80 -2.97
N TYR A 34 -5.32 7.66 -2.67
CA TYR A 34 -4.48 7.55 -1.47
C TYR A 34 -5.34 7.47 -0.20
N ILE A 35 -6.24 8.44 0.00
CA ILE A 35 -7.09 8.49 1.20
C ILE A 35 -7.98 7.25 1.31
N LYS A 36 -8.57 6.80 0.19
CA LYS A 36 -9.37 5.56 0.16
C LYS A 36 -8.54 4.35 0.56
N THR A 37 -7.33 4.23 0.02
CA THR A 37 -6.42 3.10 0.31
C THR A 37 -5.98 3.10 1.76
N ARG A 38 -5.66 4.28 2.31
CA ARG A 38 -5.36 4.44 3.73
C ARG A 38 -6.52 3.94 4.58
N GLN A 39 -7.74 4.43 4.35
CA GLN A 39 -8.93 4.00 5.09
C GLN A 39 -9.20 2.49 4.97
N ALA A 40 -8.98 1.90 3.79
CA ALA A 40 -9.11 0.47 3.58
C ALA A 40 -8.13 -0.33 4.46
N CYS A 41 -6.86 0.11 4.56
CA CYS A 41 -5.86 -0.55 5.39
C CYS A 41 -6.24 -0.56 6.88
N TYR A 42 -6.71 0.57 7.44
CA TYR A 42 -7.19 0.60 8.83
C TYR A 42 -8.32 -0.40 9.05
N LYS A 43 -9.30 -0.43 8.14
CA LYS A 43 -10.42 -1.36 8.23
C LYS A 43 -9.97 -2.82 8.17
N ILE A 44 -9.08 -3.16 7.24
CA ILE A 44 -8.56 -4.53 7.08
C ILE A 44 -7.86 -5.00 8.36
N ILE A 45 -7.07 -4.13 9.01
CA ILE A 45 -6.37 -4.44 10.25
C ILE A 45 -7.35 -4.59 11.41
N GLN A 46 -8.36 -3.74 11.51
CA GLN A 46 -9.42 -3.83 12.52
C GLN A 46 -10.24 -5.12 12.38
N ASP A 47 -10.51 -5.55 11.15
CA ASP A 47 -11.26 -6.77 10.83
C ASP A 47 -10.40 -8.05 10.91
N ALA A 48 -9.10 -7.93 11.19
CA ALA A 48 -8.17 -9.06 11.23
C ALA A 48 -8.34 -9.90 12.51
N THR A 49 -8.53 -11.19 12.29
CA THR A 49 -8.64 -12.22 13.34
C THR A 49 -7.67 -13.36 13.01
N SER A 50 -7.40 -14.24 13.97
CA SER A 50 -6.57 -15.41 13.72
C SER A 50 -7.11 -16.32 12.60
N GLN A 51 -8.43 -16.38 12.42
CA GLN A 51 -9.07 -17.22 11.40
C GLN A 51 -8.92 -16.68 9.97
N ASN A 52 -8.77 -15.37 9.80
CA ASN A 52 -8.68 -14.72 8.50
C ASN A 52 -7.34 -14.00 8.26
N PHE A 53 -6.37 -14.18 9.15
CA PHE A 53 -5.11 -13.45 9.18
C PHE A 53 -4.37 -13.45 7.84
N LEU A 54 -4.17 -14.62 7.24
CA LEU A 54 -3.45 -14.74 5.96
C LEU A 54 -4.18 -14.05 4.80
N MET A 55 -5.51 -14.09 4.81
CA MET A 55 -6.33 -13.43 3.80
C MET A 55 -6.23 -11.90 3.96
N LYS A 56 -6.36 -11.40 5.20
CA LYS A 56 -6.26 -9.97 5.50
C LYS A 56 -4.86 -9.43 5.26
N MET A 57 -3.82 -10.20 5.56
CA MET A 57 -2.45 -9.88 5.20
C MET A 57 -2.29 -9.75 3.69
N ARG A 58 -2.85 -10.66 2.89
CA ARG A 58 -2.84 -10.56 1.42
C ARG A 58 -3.56 -9.30 0.93
N GLU A 59 -4.68 -8.92 1.53
CA GLU A 59 -5.40 -7.68 1.20
C GLU A 59 -4.53 -6.44 1.48
N ILE A 60 -3.90 -6.36 2.66
CA ILE A 60 -2.99 -5.24 3.00
C ILE A 60 -1.84 -5.15 2.01
N LEU A 61 -1.22 -6.28 1.69
CA LEU A 61 -0.09 -6.36 0.78
C LEU A 61 -0.43 -5.79 -0.60
N LEU A 62 -1.63 -6.06 -1.12
CA LEU A 62 -2.10 -5.46 -2.38
C LEU A 62 -2.25 -3.93 -2.29
N HIS A 63 -2.75 -3.43 -1.15
CA HIS A 63 -2.85 -1.99 -0.93
C HIS A 63 -1.48 -1.33 -0.77
N ASP A 64 -0.52 -1.98 -0.13
CA ASP A 64 0.86 -1.50 -0.04
C ASP A 64 1.50 -1.37 -1.43
N ALA A 65 1.41 -2.39 -2.29
CA ALA A 65 1.93 -2.29 -3.66
C ALA A 65 1.25 -1.16 -4.45
N TYR A 66 -0.06 -1.00 -4.29
CA TYR A 66 -0.77 0.12 -4.90
C TYR A 66 -0.25 1.49 -4.42
N LEU A 67 0.03 1.65 -3.12
CA LEU A 67 0.62 2.87 -2.58
C LEU A 67 2.04 3.12 -3.09
N GLN A 68 2.83 2.06 -3.26
CA GLN A 68 4.17 2.14 -3.84
C GLN A 68 4.11 2.60 -5.31
N ASP A 69 3.18 2.07 -6.10
CA ASP A 69 2.97 2.52 -7.49
C ASP A 69 2.55 3.99 -7.52
N LEU A 70 1.58 4.40 -6.69
CA LEU A 70 1.19 5.81 -6.59
C LEU A 70 2.36 6.72 -6.17
N THR A 71 3.19 6.25 -5.23
CA THR A 71 4.39 6.97 -4.77
C THR A 71 5.40 7.12 -5.89
N PHE A 72 5.64 6.06 -6.67
CA PHE A 72 6.52 6.13 -7.84
C PHE A 72 6.07 7.22 -8.82
N PHE A 73 4.77 7.30 -9.12
CA PHE A 73 4.24 8.35 -10.00
C PHE A 73 4.32 9.74 -9.38
N ALA A 74 4.04 9.89 -8.08
CA ALA A 74 4.15 11.16 -7.39
C ALA A 74 5.61 11.68 -7.37
N ASP A 75 6.60 10.81 -7.13
CA ASP A 75 8.03 11.14 -7.19
C ASP A 75 8.50 11.42 -8.63
N ASN A 76 7.81 10.85 -9.62
CA ASN A 76 8.10 11.00 -11.04
C ASN A 76 6.95 11.71 -11.76
N GLU A 77 6.47 12.84 -11.23
CA GLU A 77 5.28 13.56 -11.74
C GLU A 77 5.31 13.83 -13.26
N LYS A 78 6.49 13.96 -13.87
CA LYS A 78 6.66 14.09 -15.34
C LYS A 78 6.24 12.86 -16.15
N MET A 79 6.14 11.71 -15.50
CA MET A 79 5.66 10.44 -16.07
C MET A 79 4.16 10.24 -15.83
N MET A 80 3.52 11.13 -15.07
CA MET A 80 2.07 11.10 -14.91
C MET A 80 1.43 11.65 -16.19
N ASP A 81 0.54 10.85 -16.78
CA ASP A 81 -0.34 11.28 -17.85
C ASP A 81 -1.57 11.98 -17.23
N ALA A 82 -2.77 11.47 -17.49
CA ALA A 82 -3.96 11.84 -16.72
C ALA A 82 -4.02 11.06 -15.40
N ASP A 83 -4.61 11.66 -14.36
CA ASP A 83 -4.84 10.99 -13.07
C ASP A 83 -5.53 9.63 -13.27
N GLU A 84 -6.56 9.54 -14.12
CA GLU A 84 -7.31 8.31 -14.39
C GLU A 84 -6.46 7.20 -15.03
N GLU A 85 -5.55 7.58 -15.93
CA GLU A 85 -4.64 6.65 -16.59
C GLU A 85 -3.60 6.12 -15.59
N THR A 86 -3.05 7.03 -14.77
CA THR A 86 -2.12 6.69 -13.69
C THR A 86 -2.77 5.74 -12.67
N ILE A 87 -4.01 6.00 -12.27
CA ILE A 87 -4.78 5.14 -11.35
C ILE A 87 -4.99 3.75 -11.96
N THR A 88 -5.32 3.68 -13.26
CA THR A 88 -5.48 2.41 -13.98
C THR A 88 -4.18 1.61 -13.95
N ILE A 89 -3.05 2.25 -14.29
CA ILE A 89 -1.73 1.63 -14.28
C ILE A 89 -1.39 1.07 -12.89
N CYS A 90 -1.60 1.86 -11.82
CA CYS A 90 -1.32 1.39 -10.45
C CYS A 90 -2.24 0.23 -10.03
N THR A 91 -3.50 0.26 -10.47
CA THR A 91 -4.48 -0.80 -10.14
C THR A 91 -4.14 -2.12 -10.83
N GLU A 92 -3.59 -2.06 -12.05
CA GLU A 92 -3.14 -3.23 -12.79
C GLU A 92 -1.75 -3.69 -12.31
N GLY A 93 -0.83 -2.75 -12.07
CA GLY A 93 0.53 -2.96 -11.57
C GLY A 93 0.57 -3.71 -10.26
N SER A 94 -0.19 -3.25 -9.26
CA SER A 94 -0.28 -3.90 -7.94
C SER A 94 -0.75 -5.36 -8.00
N LYS A 95 -1.62 -5.72 -8.96
CA LYS A 95 -2.06 -7.12 -9.20
C LYS A 95 -0.99 -7.95 -9.89
N VAL A 96 -0.26 -7.35 -10.82
CA VAL A 96 0.85 -8.01 -11.53
C VAL A 96 2.02 -8.25 -10.59
N TYR A 97 2.39 -7.26 -9.76
CA TYR A 97 3.48 -7.37 -8.79
C TYR A 97 3.34 -8.60 -7.90
N TYR A 98 2.18 -8.85 -7.28
CA TYR A 98 2.01 -10.05 -6.45
C TYR A 98 1.88 -11.35 -7.25
N LYS A 99 1.31 -11.31 -8.46
CA LYS A 99 1.27 -12.49 -9.32
C LYS A 99 2.68 -12.90 -9.74
N GLU A 100 3.53 -11.93 -10.05
CA GLU A 100 4.94 -12.14 -10.39
C GLU A 100 5.77 -12.48 -9.17
N LEU A 101 5.58 -11.80 -8.03
CA LEU A 101 6.25 -12.13 -6.77
C LEU A 101 5.90 -13.56 -6.34
N LEU A 102 4.62 -13.96 -6.33
CA LEU A 102 4.22 -15.34 -5.98
C LEU A 102 4.71 -16.37 -7.01
N ASN A 103 4.78 -16.02 -8.30
CA ASN A 103 5.39 -16.88 -9.32
C ASN A 103 6.92 -16.95 -9.18
N ASN A 104 7.57 -15.87 -8.73
CA ASN A 104 9.01 -15.77 -8.51
C ASN A 104 9.44 -16.22 -7.11
N GLN A 105 8.55 -16.37 -6.13
CA GLN A 105 8.87 -16.86 -4.78
C GLN A 105 9.07 -18.38 -4.69
N LEU A 106 9.01 -19.10 -5.81
CA LEU A 106 9.72 -20.38 -5.95
C LEU A 106 11.24 -20.20 -6.12
N VAL A 107 11.72 -18.97 -6.33
CA VAL A 107 13.11 -18.65 -6.67
C VAL A 107 13.56 -17.32 -6.01
N LYS A 108 14.13 -17.44 -4.81
CA LYS A 108 15.00 -16.47 -4.11
C LYS A 108 14.39 -15.34 -3.27
N ARG A 109 15.10 -15.17 -2.14
CA ARG A 109 14.90 -14.32 -0.97
C ARG A 109 15.36 -12.87 -1.18
N ASP A 110 14.92 -12.06 -0.21
CA ASP A 110 15.46 -10.79 0.28
C ASP A 110 14.93 -9.52 -0.39
N SER A 111 13.76 -9.08 0.10
CA SER A 111 13.42 -7.65 0.23
C SER A 111 12.23 -7.47 1.19
N ASP A 112 12.49 -6.73 2.27
CA ASP A 112 11.55 -5.89 3.05
C ASP A 112 10.21 -6.52 3.45
N MET A 113 10.30 -7.56 4.28
CA MET A 113 9.12 -8.25 4.80
C MET A 113 8.45 -7.50 5.96
N LEU A 114 7.51 -6.61 5.62
CA LEU A 114 6.36 -6.25 6.47
C LEU A 114 5.72 -7.53 7.11
N LEU A 115 5.77 -8.64 6.35
CA LEU A 115 5.39 -10.00 6.73
C LEU A 115 6.11 -10.54 7.98
N LEU A 116 7.41 -10.32 8.15
CA LEU A 116 8.16 -10.86 9.31
C LEU A 116 7.85 -10.07 10.60
N GLU A 117 7.62 -8.77 10.49
CA GLU A 117 7.24 -7.94 11.64
C GLU A 117 5.79 -8.20 12.09
N LEU A 118 4.87 -8.45 11.16
CA LEU A 118 3.50 -8.87 11.49
C LEU A 118 3.45 -10.28 12.07
N MET A 119 4.28 -11.22 11.60
CA MET A 119 4.37 -12.58 12.16
C MET A 119 4.95 -12.60 13.57
N ARG A 120 5.91 -11.71 13.90
CA ARG A 120 6.49 -11.59 15.26
C ARG A 120 5.50 -11.19 16.35
N LYS A 121 4.31 -10.67 16.00
CA LYS A 121 3.30 -10.21 16.95
C LYS A 121 2.30 -11.31 17.35
N TYR A 122 2.34 -12.47 16.68
CA TYR A 122 1.42 -13.60 16.90
C TYR A 122 2.14 -14.90 17.32
N ASP A 123 3.42 -14.83 17.68
CA ASP A 123 4.15 -15.82 18.49
C ASP A 123 4.18 -15.37 19.96
#